data_AF-A0A7C1SS85-F1
#
_entry.id   AF-A0A7C1SS85-F1
#
_cell.length_a   1.000
_cell.length_b   1.000
_cell.length_c   1.000
_cell.angle_alpha   90.00
_cell.angle_beta   90.00
_cell.angle_gamma   90.00
#
_symmetry.space_group_name_H-M   'P 1'
#
loop_
_entity.id
_entity.type
_entity.pdbx_description
1 polymer ?
#
loop_
_entity_poly.entity_id
_entity_poly.type
_entity_poly.pdbx_seq_one_letter_code
_entity_poly.pdbx_strand_id
1 'polypeptide(L)'
;MLQKNDGNIFAKKLFRRRPVVSLVILAILVMPFLTGATFEAQQEPFYQRKNIFGMHNLKDGGPALDVGMEWTKHLVGGGFVFDWVFDFEPWIEKAFQLNLVPCIRVQDGSGGDLPDPGYAGNVAWSILNYKIAHPEYADRLVYLQLWNEPNDQRDFVPPDVFADYLVEAHHLVHQAEREAAALHPELGLEGTLKTLTPGQNGPSWWDAAFTHNPEAKFAFDVWGTHPYPEATPPHYNLHDSDVFIETSKTVDSYILDLDVIAKPHGNPPRSRRGFPVMITETAYGEKLGISYEGWPKTNRRMAADYNVDAFGERWYKWPEIIAVHPFILANLSWEKFAWVPWYSNSEDTNSDGIREPTDVYPQYDDVRQLRLNLEGEGMVPAQLTPYRGPKGTVKGSINRVDTGDPVPYATLFTDGYEFGNVSLYDGGYEIHDVPAGTYTLSVEKNGYSSASTQITISDGQITAANFNLNYLGRVSAGIYFVDTFAGHSGGSCHSRAWRLFDPDGHQR
;
A
#
# COMPACT_ATOMS: atom_id res chain seq x y z
N MET A 1 33.97 -46.14 68.90
CA MET A 1 34.98 -46.49 67.88
C MET A 1 34.97 -47.99 67.67
N LEU A 2 34.58 -48.39 66.46
CA LEU A 2 34.95 -49.62 65.75
C LEU A 2 34.87 -50.96 66.50
N GLN A 3 33.79 -51.72 66.26
CA GLN A 3 33.81 -53.16 65.96
C GLN A 3 32.45 -53.55 65.36
N LYS A 4 32.46 -54.14 64.14
CA LYS A 4 32.14 -55.56 63.84
C LYS A 4 30.65 -55.86 64.08
N ASN A 5 29.86 -56.38 63.15
CA ASN A 5 29.96 -57.52 62.20
C ASN A 5 28.48 -58.05 62.18
N ASP A 6 27.93 -58.86 61.28
CA ASP A 6 28.34 -59.67 60.15
C ASP A 6 27.04 -59.96 59.37
N GLY A 7 27.12 -60.40 58.11
CA GLY A 7 25.93 -60.95 57.44
C GLY A 7 25.98 -61.21 55.93
N ASN A 8 27.05 -61.86 55.44
CA ASN A 8 27.11 -62.89 54.39
C ASN A 8 26.10 -63.00 53.20
N ILE A 9 26.67 -63.34 52.01
CA ILE A 9 26.22 -64.27 50.92
C ILE A 9 25.75 -63.68 49.55
N PHE A 10 26.56 -64.00 48.50
CA PHE A 10 26.30 -64.34 47.06
C PHE A 10 25.38 -63.45 46.19
N ALA A 11 25.57 -63.16 44.88
CA ALA A 11 26.46 -63.65 43.83
C ALA A 11 26.53 -62.67 42.62
N LYS A 12 27.66 -62.77 41.88
CA LYS A 12 27.91 -62.47 40.45
C LYS A 12 27.82 -61.02 39.91
N LYS A 13 29.00 -60.39 39.97
CA LYS A 13 29.51 -59.31 39.11
C LYS A 13 29.69 -59.76 37.64
N LEU A 14 29.43 -58.88 36.69
CA LEU A 14 30.34 -58.68 35.55
C LEU A 14 30.43 -57.19 35.16
N PHE A 15 31.56 -56.60 35.57
CA PHE A 15 32.36 -55.51 35.01
C PHE A 15 31.76 -54.18 34.47
N ARG A 16 32.20 -53.11 35.15
CA ARG A 16 32.27 -51.69 34.78
C ARG A 16 32.75 -51.44 33.34
N ARG A 17 32.21 -50.41 32.70
CA ARG A 17 32.99 -49.43 31.90
C ARG A 17 32.42 -48.01 32.00
N ARG A 18 33.33 -47.05 32.13
CA ARG A 18 33.16 -45.59 31.90
C ARG A 18 33.52 -45.28 30.43
N PRO A 19 33.24 -44.06 29.92
CA PRO A 19 32.55 -43.84 28.65
C PRO A 19 33.48 -43.68 27.44
N VAL A 20 32.95 -43.95 26.25
CA VAL A 20 33.47 -43.46 24.96
C VAL A 20 32.28 -43.12 24.07
N VAL A 21 32.32 -41.92 23.50
CA VAL A 21 31.38 -41.40 22.49
C VAL A 21 31.48 -42.26 21.23
N SER A 22 30.35 -42.74 20.69
CA SER A 22 30.29 -43.26 19.31
C SER A 22 28.88 -43.12 18.73
N LEU A 23 28.89 -42.50 17.55
CA LEU A 23 27.87 -42.39 16.51
C LEU A 23 27.07 -43.70 16.32
N VAL A 24 25.74 -43.60 16.19
CA VAL A 24 24.93 -44.66 15.57
C VAL A 24 24.17 -44.07 14.39
N ILE A 25 24.46 -44.65 13.24
CA ILE A 25 23.92 -44.39 11.90
C ILE A 25 22.48 -44.92 11.85
N LEU A 26 21.51 -44.06 11.49
CA LEU A 26 20.17 -44.49 11.10
C LEU A 26 20.18 -44.77 9.58
N ALA A 27 19.98 -46.02 9.20
CA ALA A 27 19.92 -46.45 7.81
C ALA A 27 18.64 -45.90 7.14
N ILE A 28 18.80 -45.04 6.13
CA ILE A 28 17.74 -44.64 5.21
C ILE A 28 17.75 -45.61 4.03
N LEU A 29 16.62 -46.27 3.79
CA LEU A 29 16.36 -47.06 2.60
C LEU A 29 16.46 -46.15 1.36
N VAL A 30 17.42 -46.46 0.48
CA VAL A 30 17.55 -45.82 -0.83
C VAL A 30 16.56 -46.47 -1.80
N MET A 31 15.51 -45.74 -2.18
CA MET A 31 14.79 -46.01 -3.42
C MET A 31 15.52 -45.32 -4.59
N PRO A 32 15.55 -45.93 -5.78
CA PRO A 32 16.34 -45.42 -6.89
C PRO A 32 15.74 -44.12 -7.42
N PHE A 33 16.59 -43.11 -7.53
CA PHE A 33 16.31 -41.84 -8.19
C PHE A 33 15.89 -42.10 -9.66
N LEU A 34 14.63 -41.80 -9.97
CA LEU A 34 14.26 -41.38 -11.32
C LEU A 34 14.85 -39.99 -11.52
N THR A 35 16.01 -39.95 -12.17
CA THR A 35 16.66 -38.74 -12.64
C THR A 35 15.83 -38.11 -13.76
N GLY A 36 15.53 -36.82 -13.63
CA GLY A 36 15.08 -36.00 -14.77
C GLY A 36 13.78 -35.23 -14.55
N ALA A 37 13.66 -34.47 -13.46
CA ALA A 37 12.85 -33.27 -13.45
C ALA A 37 13.69 -32.19 -12.78
N THR A 38 14.42 -31.41 -13.58
CA THR A 38 14.85 -30.09 -13.15
C THR A 38 13.57 -29.31 -12.87
N PHE A 39 13.27 -29.02 -11.61
CA PHE A 39 12.46 -27.85 -11.29
C PHE A 39 13.28 -26.67 -11.80
N GLU A 40 13.02 -26.25 -13.04
CA GLU A 40 13.26 -24.86 -13.40
C GLU A 40 12.42 -24.07 -12.40
N ALA A 41 13.10 -23.36 -11.49
CA ALA A 41 12.46 -22.24 -10.83
C ALA A 41 11.95 -21.38 -11.99
N GLN A 42 10.63 -21.37 -12.16
CA GLN A 42 9.99 -20.55 -13.17
C GLN A 42 10.45 -19.14 -12.84
N GLN A 43 11.35 -18.62 -13.68
CA GLN A 43 11.90 -17.30 -13.49
C GLN A 43 10.69 -16.38 -13.61
N GLU A 44 10.24 -15.85 -12.47
CA GLU A 44 9.16 -14.87 -12.42
C GLU A 44 9.43 -13.86 -13.54
N PRO A 45 8.48 -13.63 -14.46
CA PRO A 45 8.70 -12.74 -15.60
C PRO A 45 9.25 -11.42 -15.07
N PHE A 46 10.28 -10.89 -15.72
CA PHE A 46 11.00 -9.70 -15.28
C PHE A 46 10.02 -8.52 -15.15
N TYR A 47 9.52 -8.29 -13.94
CA TYR A 47 8.59 -7.22 -13.63
C TYR A 47 9.32 -5.89 -13.70
N GLN A 48 8.87 -4.94 -14.52
CA GLN A 48 9.37 -3.58 -14.39
C GLN A 48 8.68 -2.90 -13.20
N ARG A 49 9.20 -3.14 -12.00
CA ARG A 49 8.67 -2.54 -10.78
C ARG A 49 8.82 -1.03 -10.85
N LYS A 50 7.74 -0.30 -10.58
CA LYS A 50 7.77 1.16 -10.39
C LYS A 50 8.08 1.49 -8.93
N ASN A 51 8.88 2.52 -8.71
CA ASN A 51 9.13 3.02 -7.37
C ASN A 51 7.87 3.70 -6.83
N ILE A 52 7.14 3.02 -5.95
CA ILE A 52 5.96 3.51 -5.23
C ILE A 52 6.31 4.09 -3.84
N PHE A 53 7.59 4.10 -3.46
CA PHE A 53 8.02 4.49 -2.12
C PHE A 53 7.81 5.99 -1.94
N GLY A 54 7.05 6.35 -0.92
CA GLY A 54 6.85 7.72 -0.48
C GLY A 54 7.07 7.84 1.03
N MET A 55 7.09 9.08 1.51
CA MET A 55 7.11 9.36 2.95
C MET A 55 6.26 10.58 3.28
N HIS A 56 5.47 10.49 4.35
CA HIS A 56 4.83 11.66 4.92
C HIS A 56 5.79 12.33 5.92
N ASN A 57 6.21 13.56 5.62
CA ASN A 57 7.10 14.33 6.49
C ASN A 57 6.39 15.04 7.63
N LEU A 58 5.25 15.68 7.33
CA LEU A 58 4.52 16.61 8.19
C LEU A 58 5.43 17.66 8.84
N LYS A 59 5.50 18.83 8.21
CA LYS A 59 6.30 19.97 8.66
C LYS A 59 6.06 20.35 10.13
N ASP A 60 4.85 20.17 10.65
CA ASP A 60 4.46 20.57 12.00
C ASP A 60 5.11 19.71 13.09
N GLY A 61 6.20 20.22 13.68
CA GLY A 61 6.93 19.53 14.76
C GLY A 61 7.92 18.46 14.27
N GLY A 62 8.20 18.44 12.97
CA GLY A 62 9.24 17.63 12.33
C GLY A 62 10.59 18.37 12.20
N PRO A 63 11.57 17.76 11.52
CA PRO A 63 12.86 18.38 11.23
C PRO A 63 12.71 19.62 10.35
N ALA A 64 13.76 20.44 10.29
CA ALA A 64 13.82 21.55 9.34
C ALA A 64 13.61 21.05 7.89
N LEU A 65 12.99 21.87 7.04
CA LEU A 65 12.57 21.51 5.67
C LEU A 65 13.65 20.75 4.89
N ASP A 66 14.86 21.31 4.78
CA ASP A 66 15.93 20.68 4.02
C ASP A 66 16.36 19.33 4.59
N VAL A 67 16.38 19.21 5.92
CA VAL A 67 16.76 17.98 6.62
C VAL A 67 15.70 16.91 6.39
N GLY A 68 14.43 17.23 6.59
CA GLY A 68 13.31 16.31 6.35
C GLY A 68 13.28 15.83 4.89
N MET A 69 13.44 16.75 3.93
CA MET A 69 13.47 16.43 2.50
C MET A 69 14.64 15.52 2.11
N GLU A 70 15.83 15.76 2.64
CA GLU A 70 17.01 14.92 2.37
C GLU A 70 16.89 13.55 3.03
N TRP A 71 16.34 13.45 4.24
CA TRP A 71 16.02 12.17 4.87
C TRP A 71 14.96 11.40 4.06
N THR A 72 13.93 12.07 3.55
CA THR A 72 12.98 11.44 2.61
C THR A 72 13.69 10.95 1.38
N LYS A 73 14.51 11.78 0.74
CA LYS A 73 15.29 11.41 -0.45
C LYS A 73 16.16 10.18 -0.21
N HIS A 74 16.82 10.14 0.94
CA HIS A 74 17.66 9.03 1.36
C HIS A 74 16.86 7.73 1.55
N LEU A 75 15.65 7.82 2.10
CA LEU A 75 14.73 6.69 2.29
C LEU A 75 14.13 6.20 0.96
N VAL A 76 13.58 7.09 0.14
CA VAL A 76 12.70 6.74 -0.99
C VAL A 76 13.38 6.80 -2.36
N GLY A 77 14.60 7.32 -2.45
CA GLY A 77 15.31 7.48 -3.72
C GLY A 77 14.59 8.44 -4.66
N GLY A 78 14.32 8.04 -5.91
CA GLY A 78 13.52 8.81 -6.87
C GLY A 78 12.00 8.65 -6.67
N GLY A 79 11.55 8.59 -5.43
CA GLY A 79 10.16 8.33 -5.03
C GLY A 79 9.35 9.59 -4.72
N PHE A 80 8.39 9.47 -3.81
CA PHE A 80 7.40 10.50 -3.50
C PHE A 80 7.64 11.16 -2.14
N VAL A 81 7.15 12.39 -1.97
CA VAL A 81 7.10 13.08 -0.67
C VAL A 81 5.72 13.67 -0.47
N PHE A 82 5.16 13.46 0.72
CA PHE A 82 3.86 14.00 1.12
C PHE A 82 4.00 14.91 2.34
N ASP A 83 3.34 16.06 2.31
CA ASP A 83 3.38 17.02 3.41
C ASP A 83 2.17 17.97 3.42
N TRP A 84 1.91 18.56 4.57
CA TRP A 84 1.01 19.72 4.72
C TRP A 84 1.83 21.00 4.69
N VAL A 85 1.67 21.78 3.62
CA VAL A 85 2.55 22.91 3.32
C VAL A 85 1.73 24.18 3.18
N PHE A 86 2.17 25.23 3.88
CA PHE A 86 1.63 26.60 3.73
C PHE A 86 2.57 27.53 2.96
N ASP A 87 3.86 27.20 2.95
CA ASP A 87 4.90 27.94 2.25
C ASP A 87 5.42 27.07 1.11
N PHE A 88 4.69 27.11 -0.02
CA PHE A 88 4.79 26.14 -1.09
C PHE A 88 6.08 26.24 -1.89
N GLU A 89 6.58 27.45 -2.12
CA GLU A 89 7.68 27.69 -3.06
C GLU A 89 9.01 27.08 -2.60
N PRO A 90 9.51 27.32 -1.37
CA PRO A 90 10.75 26.67 -0.91
C PRO A 90 10.61 25.14 -0.83
N TRP A 91 9.41 24.65 -0.51
CA TRP A 91 9.14 23.23 -0.37
C TRP A 91 9.14 22.52 -1.73
N ILE A 92 8.45 23.08 -2.74
CA ILE A 92 8.37 22.48 -4.07
C ILE A 92 9.70 22.57 -4.81
N GLU A 93 10.44 23.67 -4.63
CA GLU A 93 11.80 23.83 -5.15
C GLU A 93 12.70 22.69 -4.63
N LYS A 94 12.72 22.47 -3.31
CA LYS A 94 13.54 21.42 -2.72
C LYS A 94 13.13 20.03 -3.18
N ALA A 95 11.84 19.75 -3.30
CA ALA A 95 11.34 18.47 -3.82
C ALA A 95 11.82 18.22 -5.27
N PHE A 96 11.74 19.23 -6.14
CA PHE A 96 12.20 19.12 -7.52
C PHE A 96 13.72 18.97 -7.64
N GLN A 97 14.50 19.75 -6.89
CA GLN A 97 15.97 19.64 -6.84
C GLN A 97 16.43 18.22 -6.44
N LEU A 98 15.70 17.58 -5.52
CA LEU A 98 15.98 16.22 -5.07
C LEU A 98 15.38 15.13 -5.98
N ASN A 99 14.73 15.49 -7.09
CA ASN A 99 14.01 14.54 -7.94
C ASN A 99 12.99 13.69 -7.17
N LEU A 100 12.27 14.31 -6.24
CA LEU A 100 11.10 13.74 -5.59
C LEU A 100 9.84 14.12 -6.37
N VAL A 101 8.82 13.28 -6.29
CA VAL A 101 7.48 13.59 -6.78
C VAL A 101 6.67 14.22 -5.65
N PRO A 102 6.28 15.51 -5.75
CA PRO A 102 5.61 16.19 -4.66
C PRO A 102 4.11 15.84 -4.60
N CYS A 103 3.65 15.45 -3.41
CA CYS A 103 2.25 15.36 -3.04
C CYS A 103 1.98 16.32 -1.88
N ILE A 104 0.95 17.16 -2.01
CA ILE A 104 0.72 18.27 -1.09
C ILE A 104 -0.70 18.20 -0.59
N ARG A 105 -0.88 18.22 0.73
CA ARG A 105 -2.18 18.46 1.34
C ARG A 105 -2.56 19.93 1.17
N VAL A 106 -3.67 20.17 0.48
CA VAL A 106 -4.24 21.49 0.20
C VAL A 106 -5.43 21.70 1.12
N GLN A 107 -5.22 22.50 2.16
CA GLN A 107 -6.22 22.78 3.19
C GLN A 107 -5.97 24.16 3.80
N ASP A 108 -7.03 24.98 3.87
CA ASP A 108 -7.04 26.39 4.24
C ASP A 108 -7.20 26.64 5.76
N GLY A 109 -7.53 25.62 6.54
CA GLY A 109 -7.71 25.72 8.00
C GLY A 109 -7.83 24.37 8.70
N SER A 110 -8.14 24.34 10.00
CA SER A 110 -8.23 23.11 10.81
C SER A 110 -9.68 22.69 11.09
N GLY A 111 -10.47 22.42 10.03
CA GLY A 111 -11.86 21.95 10.14
C GLY A 111 -12.84 22.95 10.78
N GLY A 112 -14.14 22.64 10.73
CA GLY A 112 -15.19 23.40 11.44
C GLY A 112 -15.70 24.67 10.73
N ASP A 113 -14.91 25.27 9.83
CA ASP A 113 -15.36 26.29 8.88
C ASP A 113 -15.68 25.67 7.51
N LEU A 114 -16.42 26.40 6.66
CA LEU A 114 -16.68 25.96 5.29
C LEU A 114 -15.38 25.96 4.48
N PRO A 115 -15.03 24.84 3.82
CA PRO A 115 -13.80 24.77 3.03
C PRO A 115 -13.87 25.70 1.80
N ASP A 116 -12.81 26.47 1.53
CA ASP A 116 -12.74 27.38 0.39
C ASP A 116 -12.11 26.71 -0.84
N PRO A 117 -12.88 26.41 -1.91
CA PRO A 117 -12.31 25.86 -3.14
C PRO A 117 -11.39 26.87 -3.85
N GLY A 118 -11.55 28.18 -3.62
CA GLY A 118 -10.68 29.24 -4.12
C GLY A 118 -9.24 29.11 -3.60
N TYR A 119 -9.05 28.61 -2.38
CA TYR A 119 -7.72 28.31 -1.84
C TYR A 119 -6.99 27.28 -2.70
N ALA A 120 -7.66 26.21 -3.13
CA ALA A 120 -7.05 25.19 -3.98
C ALA A 120 -6.61 25.75 -5.34
N GLY A 121 -7.43 26.62 -5.94
CA GLY A 121 -7.07 27.34 -7.17
C GLY A 121 -5.85 28.26 -6.98
N ASN A 122 -5.76 28.96 -5.84
CA ASN A 122 -4.62 29.83 -5.53
C ASN A 122 -3.31 29.03 -5.32
N VAL A 123 -3.39 27.87 -4.68
CA VAL A 123 -2.25 26.96 -4.53
C VAL A 123 -1.79 26.44 -5.89
N ALA A 124 -2.73 26.03 -6.76
CA ALA A 124 -2.41 25.62 -8.13
C ALA A 124 -1.69 26.72 -8.91
N TRP A 125 -2.18 27.97 -8.86
CA TRP A 125 -1.51 29.11 -9.48
C TRP A 125 -0.12 29.37 -8.91
N SER A 126 0.08 29.22 -7.60
CA SER A 126 1.39 29.40 -6.98
C SER A 126 2.41 28.39 -7.53
N ILE A 127 2.00 27.13 -7.66
CA ILE A 127 2.82 26.06 -8.25
C ILE A 127 3.10 26.31 -9.74
N LEU A 128 2.08 26.72 -10.50
CA LEU A 128 2.22 27.01 -11.93
C LEU A 128 3.14 28.21 -12.18
N ASN A 129 3.02 29.27 -11.39
CA ASN A 129 3.91 30.42 -11.46
C ASN A 129 5.37 30.04 -11.19
N TYR A 130 5.61 29.18 -10.19
CA TYR A 130 6.94 28.64 -9.93
C TYR A 130 7.47 27.86 -11.15
N LYS A 131 6.66 26.97 -11.73
CA LYS A 131 7.00 26.21 -12.94
C LYS A 131 7.26 27.09 -14.17
N ILE A 132 6.51 28.17 -14.35
CA ILE A 132 6.71 29.14 -15.43
C ILE A 132 8.06 29.87 -15.23
N ALA A 133 8.40 30.22 -13.99
CA ALA A 133 9.67 30.84 -13.66
C ALA A 133 10.87 29.87 -13.75
N HIS A 134 10.63 28.56 -13.65
CA HIS A 134 11.64 27.50 -13.72
C HIS A 134 11.28 26.44 -14.78
N PRO A 135 11.44 26.77 -16.08
CA PRO A 135 11.06 25.89 -17.20
C PRO A 135 11.64 24.48 -17.15
N GLU A 136 12.78 24.27 -16.49
CA GLU A 136 13.39 22.96 -16.27
C GLU A 136 12.53 22.00 -15.42
N TYR A 137 11.54 22.52 -14.70
CA TYR A 137 10.60 21.76 -13.89
C TYR A 137 9.15 21.87 -14.39
N ALA A 138 8.91 22.53 -15.52
CA ALA A 138 7.56 22.84 -15.96
C ALA A 138 6.69 21.60 -16.22
N ASP A 139 7.28 20.53 -16.74
CA ASP A 139 6.59 19.26 -17.03
C ASP A 139 6.47 18.32 -15.83
N ARG A 140 6.97 18.72 -14.64
CA ARG A 140 6.99 17.87 -13.45
C ARG A 140 5.60 17.69 -12.85
N LEU A 141 5.24 16.45 -12.53
CA LEU A 141 4.00 16.13 -11.83
C LEU A 141 3.96 16.72 -10.42
N VAL A 142 2.79 17.19 -10.01
CA VAL A 142 2.48 17.61 -8.63
C VAL A 142 1.10 17.11 -8.27
N TYR A 143 1.01 16.45 -7.12
CA TYR A 143 -0.21 15.87 -6.59
C TYR A 143 -0.77 16.78 -5.47
N LEU A 144 -2.07 17.06 -5.50
CA LEU A 144 -2.78 18.00 -4.65
C LEU A 144 -3.93 17.28 -3.95
N GLN A 145 -3.69 16.80 -2.74
CA GLN A 145 -4.74 16.20 -1.91
C GLN A 145 -5.67 17.30 -1.40
N LEU A 146 -6.91 17.28 -1.87
CA LEU A 146 -7.93 18.24 -1.50
C LEU A 146 -8.53 17.82 -0.16
N TRP A 147 -8.01 18.40 0.92
CA TRP A 147 -8.34 18.08 2.31
C TRP A 147 -7.71 16.79 2.87
N ASN A 148 -7.62 16.70 4.19
CA ASN A 148 -7.02 15.58 4.91
C ASN A 148 -8.02 14.46 5.24
N GLU A 149 -8.84 14.65 6.28
CA GLU A 149 -9.77 13.64 6.82
C GLU A 149 -11.06 14.33 7.28
N PRO A 150 -12.00 14.65 6.36
CA PRO A 150 -13.19 15.42 6.72
C PRO A 150 -14.16 14.68 7.64
N ASN A 151 -13.95 13.39 7.91
CA ASN A 151 -14.67 12.66 8.94
C ASN A 151 -14.03 12.75 10.35
N ASP A 152 -12.77 13.19 10.47
CA ASP A 152 -12.08 13.34 11.75
C ASP A 152 -12.54 14.61 12.45
N GLN A 153 -12.60 14.59 13.78
CA GLN A 153 -13.09 15.72 14.56
C GLN A 153 -12.25 17.01 14.34
N ARG A 154 -10.95 16.88 14.03
CA ARG A 154 -10.05 18.03 13.83
C ARG A 154 -10.19 18.66 12.47
N ASP A 155 -10.58 17.89 11.46
CA ASP A 155 -10.66 18.33 10.06
C ASP A 155 -12.11 18.30 9.56
N PHE A 156 -13.09 18.24 10.46
CA PHE A 156 -14.46 17.86 10.13
C PHE A 156 -15.12 18.76 9.07
N VAL A 157 -15.63 18.12 8.02
CA VAL A 157 -16.53 18.69 7.01
C VAL A 157 -17.64 17.66 6.72
N PRO A 158 -18.93 18.04 6.78
CA PRO A 158 -20.02 17.14 6.41
C PRO A 158 -19.91 16.62 4.96
N PRO A 159 -20.36 15.38 4.67
CA PRO A 159 -20.20 14.76 3.36
C PRO A 159 -20.86 15.51 2.20
N ASP A 160 -22.01 16.15 2.45
CA ASP A 160 -22.71 16.99 1.47
C ASP A 160 -21.91 18.25 1.12
N VAL A 161 -21.44 18.97 2.15
CA VAL A 161 -20.60 20.17 1.99
C VAL A 161 -19.30 19.83 1.28
N PHE A 162 -18.68 18.71 1.67
CA PHE A 162 -17.43 18.28 1.06
C PHE A 162 -17.59 17.88 -0.41
N ALA A 163 -18.70 17.22 -0.77
CA ALA A 163 -18.94 16.81 -2.16
C ALA A 163 -19.02 18.02 -3.10
N ASP A 164 -19.70 19.09 -2.67
CA ASP A 164 -19.78 20.34 -3.43
C ASP A 164 -18.42 21.05 -3.50
N TYR A 165 -17.68 21.09 -2.40
CA TYR A 165 -16.31 21.61 -2.36
C TYR A 165 -15.38 20.87 -3.32
N LEU A 166 -15.41 19.53 -3.31
CA LEU A 166 -14.49 18.71 -4.11
C LEU A 166 -14.66 19.00 -5.61
N VAL A 167 -15.92 19.11 -6.08
CA VAL A 167 -16.23 19.46 -7.47
C VAL A 167 -15.63 20.81 -7.85
N GLU A 168 -15.87 21.84 -7.04
CA GLU A 168 -15.41 23.19 -7.35
C GLU A 168 -13.88 23.32 -7.23
N ALA A 169 -13.27 22.75 -6.18
CA ALA A 169 -11.83 22.78 -5.98
C ALA A 169 -11.08 22.06 -7.12
N HIS A 170 -11.56 20.88 -7.53
CA HIS A 170 -11.03 20.16 -8.69
C HIS A 170 -11.14 21.01 -9.97
N HIS A 171 -12.30 21.62 -10.21
CA HIS A 171 -12.52 22.46 -11.37
C HIS A 171 -11.55 23.65 -11.41
N LEU A 172 -11.38 24.37 -10.28
CA LEU A 172 -10.50 25.54 -10.19
C LEU A 172 -9.02 25.20 -10.36
N VAL A 173 -8.56 24.06 -9.82
CA VAL A 173 -7.17 23.58 -10.02
C VAL A 173 -6.90 23.35 -11.51
N HIS A 174 -7.78 22.62 -12.21
CA HIS A 174 -7.57 22.36 -13.64
C HIS A 174 -7.90 23.56 -14.53
N GLN A 175 -8.73 24.49 -14.07
CA GLN A 175 -8.90 25.77 -14.75
C GLN A 175 -7.59 26.55 -14.76
N ALA A 176 -6.93 26.70 -13.61
CA ALA A 176 -5.63 27.35 -13.49
C ALA A 176 -4.59 26.68 -14.43
N GLU A 177 -4.53 25.35 -14.42
CA GLU A 177 -3.63 24.59 -15.30
C GLU A 177 -3.88 24.85 -16.79
N ARG A 178 -5.14 24.77 -17.24
CA ARG A 178 -5.51 25.02 -18.65
C ARG A 178 -5.18 26.45 -19.07
N GLU A 179 -5.47 27.43 -18.21
CA GLU A 179 -5.17 28.83 -18.48
C GLU A 179 -3.66 29.08 -18.57
N ALA A 180 -2.88 28.54 -17.63
CA ALA A 180 -1.42 28.63 -17.66
C ALA A 180 -0.82 27.94 -18.91
N ALA A 181 -1.30 26.74 -19.26
CA ALA A 181 -0.85 26.02 -20.46
C ALA A 181 -1.21 26.77 -21.76
N ALA A 182 -2.35 27.45 -21.81
CA ALA A 182 -2.74 28.27 -22.96
C ALA A 182 -1.86 29.53 -23.11
N LEU A 183 -1.42 30.11 -21.99
CA LEU A 183 -0.51 31.27 -21.96
C LEU A 183 0.94 30.88 -22.26
N HIS A 184 1.34 29.65 -21.92
CA HIS A 184 2.70 29.11 -22.05
C HIS A 184 2.73 27.74 -22.74
N PRO A 185 2.29 27.64 -24.01
CA PRO A 185 2.15 26.35 -24.71
C PRO A 185 3.47 25.61 -24.91
N GLU A 186 4.61 26.30 -24.84
CA GLU A 186 5.95 25.74 -24.95
C GLU A 186 6.41 24.94 -23.73
N LEU A 187 5.78 25.15 -22.57
CA LEU A 187 6.24 24.62 -21.28
C LEU A 187 5.65 23.24 -20.94
N GLY A 188 4.64 22.77 -21.67
CA GLY A 188 4.05 21.45 -21.43
C GLY A 188 3.34 21.31 -20.07
N LEU A 189 2.74 22.40 -19.56
CA LEU A 189 2.11 22.47 -18.23
C LEU A 189 0.82 21.63 -18.09
N GLU A 190 0.12 21.36 -19.19
CA GLU A 190 -1.18 20.66 -19.17
C GLU A 190 -1.06 19.27 -18.51
N GLY A 191 -1.98 18.88 -17.63
CA GLY A 191 -1.96 17.58 -16.96
C GLY A 191 -0.77 17.32 -16.01
N THR A 192 -0.02 18.34 -15.62
CA THR A 192 1.07 18.25 -14.63
C THR A 192 0.59 18.41 -13.19
N LEU A 193 -0.63 18.91 -12.97
CA LEU A 193 -1.31 18.93 -11.68
C LEU A 193 -2.32 17.78 -11.61
N LYS A 194 -2.34 17.09 -10.46
CA LYS A 194 -3.25 15.98 -10.19
C LYS A 194 -3.93 16.18 -8.86
N THR A 195 -5.25 16.21 -8.86
CA THR A 195 -6.06 16.34 -7.65
C THR A 195 -6.36 14.97 -7.05
N LEU A 196 -6.36 14.92 -5.71
CA LEU A 196 -6.68 13.73 -4.95
C LEU A 196 -7.81 14.00 -3.98
N THR A 197 -8.61 12.97 -3.74
CA THR A 197 -9.56 12.94 -2.64
C THR A 197 -8.86 12.95 -1.27
N PRO A 198 -9.59 13.30 -0.20
CA PRO A 198 -9.10 13.15 1.16
C PRO A 198 -8.90 11.69 1.55
N GLY A 199 -8.08 11.48 2.57
CA GLY A 199 -7.58 10.20 3.01
C GLY A 199 -8.60 9.28 3.67
N GLN A 200 -8.94 9.54 4.94
CA GLN A 200 -9.79 8.65 5.75
C GLN A 200 -11.23 9.16 5.81
N ASN A 201 -12.21 8.40 5.31
CA ASN A 201 -13.63 8.76 5.36
C ASN A 201 -14.52 7.54 5.58
N GLY A 202 -14.27 6.51 4.78
CA GLY A 202 -14.97 5.23 4.80
C GLY A 202 -16.24 5.21 3.93
N PRO A 203 -16.75 4.00 3.64
CA PRO A 203 -17.73 3.80 2.57
C PRO A 203 -19.05 4.52 2.78
N SER A 204 -19.55 4.56 4.02
CA SER A 204 -20.83 5.20 4.35
C SER A 204 -20.77 6.72 4.19
N TRP A 205 -19.64 7.33 4.52
CA TRP A 205 -19.43 8.76 4.36
C TRP A 205 -19.40 9.14 2.88
N TRP A 206 -18.66 8.38 2.07
CA TRP A 206 -18.60 8.58 0.61
C TRP A 206 -19.94 8.33 -0.08
N ASP A 207 -20.70 7.34 0.38
CA ASP A 207 -22.03 7.06 -0.18
C ASP A 207 -22.99 8.23 0.04
N ALA A 208 -22.93 8.87 1.23
CA ALA A 208 -23.68 10.08 1.52
C ALA A 208 -23.22 11.26 0.62
N ALA A 209 -21.91 11.46 0.47
CA ALA A 209 -21.34 12.51 -0.37
C ALA A 209 -21.79 12.39 -1.84
N PHE A 210 -21.67 11.20 -2.43
CA PHE A 210 -22.08 10.96 -3.82
C PHE A 210 -23.59 10.92 -4.02
N THR A 211 -24.36 10.58 -2.98
CA THR A 211 -25.83 10.71 -3.02
C THR A 211 -26.26 12.17 -3.09
N HIS A 212 -25.55 13.05 -2.38
CA HIS A 212 -25.79 14.50 -2.43
C HIS A 212 -25.36 15.09 -3.77
N ASN A 213 -24.09 14.91 -4.15
CA ASN A 213 -23.54 15.42 -5.41
C ASN A 213 -22.81 14.31 -6.20
N PRO A 214 -23.48 13.66 -7.17
CA PRO A 214 -22.89 12.60 -7.99
C PRO A 214 -21.70 13.04 -8.85
N GLU A 215 -21.55 14.33 -9.15
CA GLU A 215 -20.41 14.84 -9.93
C GLU A 215 -19.08 14.73 -9.16
N ALA A 216 -19.13 14.67 -7.82
CA ALA A 216 -17.95 14.48 -6.98
C ALA A 216 -17.20 13.17 -7.31
N LYS A 217 -17.88 12.15 -7.86
CA LYS A 217 -17.23 10.93 -8.37
C LYS A 217 -16.21 11.21 -9.47
N PHE A 218 -16.36 12.31 -10.19
CA PHE A 218 -15.52 12.68 -11.34
C PHE A 218 -14.56 13.84 -11.03
N ALA A 219 -14.57 14.34 -9.78
CA ALA A 219 -13.83 15.51 -9.34
C ALA A 219 -12.50 15.16 -8.65
N PHE A 220 -11.75 14.22 -9.23
CA PHE A 220 -10.40 13.85 -8.81
C PHE A 220 -9.68 13.10 -9.92
N ASP A 221 -8.36 13.21 -9.99
CA ASP A 221 -7.53 12.44 -10.93
C ASP A 221 -7.08 11.11 -10.31
N VAL A 222 -6.73 11.14 -9.03
CA VAL A 222 -6.23 10.00 -8.26
C VAL A 222 -7.02 9.87 -6.97
N TRP A 223 -7.33 8.65 -6.58
CA TRP A 223 -7.97 8.40 -5.30
C TRP A 223 -6.94 8.48 -4.16
N GLY A 224 -6.99 9.55 -3.37
CA GLY A 224 -6.24 9.65 -2.12
C GLY A 224 -6.95 8.85 -1.01
N THR A 225 -6.19 8.15 -0.17
CA THR A 225 -6.76 7.29 0.87
C THR A 225 -5.82 7.04 2.04
N HIS A 226 -6.36 6.82 3.25
CA HIS A 226 -5.61 6.48 4.47
C HIS A 226 -6.01 5.12 5.09
N PRO A 227 -5.58 3.98 4.53
CA PRO A 227 -5.75 2.68 5.17
C PRO A 227 -4.84 2.57 6.41
N TYR A 228 -5.44 2.51 7.59
CA TYR A 228 -4.73 2.26 8.85
C TYR A 228 -5.01 0.83 9.36
N PRO A 229 -4.14 -0.15 9.03
CA PRO A 229 -4.31 -1.54 9.45
C PRO A 229 -4.03 -1.78 10.94
N GLU A 230 -3.45 -0.79 11.63
CA GLU A 230 -3.05 -0.87 13.04
C GLU A 230 -2.09 -2.03 13.36
N ALA A 231 -2.60 -3.17 13.86
CA ALA A 231 -1.80 -4.36 14.19
C ALA A 231 -1.99 -5.52 13.22
N THR A 232 -2.92 -5.38 12.28
CA THR A 232 -3.29 -6.41 11.32
C THR A 232 -2.16 -6.61 10.32
N PRO A 233 -1.63 -7.83 10.14
CA PRO A 233 -0.49 -8.06 9.25
C PRO A 233 -0.85 -7.81 7.77
N PRO A 234 0.10 -7.42 6.90
CA PRO A 234 -0.23 -7.05 5.51
C PRO A 234 -0.79 -8.20 4.65
N HIS A 235 -0.52 -9.47 4.99
CA HIS A 235 -1.13 -10.62 4.32
C HIS A 235 -2.63 -10.79 4.64
N TYR A 236 -3.16 -10.08 5.63
CA TYR A 236 -4.59 -9.98 5.90
C TYR A 236 -5.13 -8.75 5.15
N ASN A 237 -5.57 -8.98 3.92
CA ASN A 237 -5.95 -7.96 2.94
C ASN A 237 -7.08 -8.46 2.03
N LEU A 238 -7.75 -7.55 1.32
CA LEU A 238 -8.92 -7.81 0.46
C LEU A 238 -8.55 -8.33 -0.95
N HIS A 239 -7.37 -7.95 -1.47
CA HIS A 239 -6.87 -8.42 -2.77
C HIS A 239 -6.57 -9.91 -2.79
N ASP A 240 -5.73 -10.37 -1.86
CA ASP A 240 -5.07 -11.68 -1.92
C ASP A 240 -5.62 -12.67 -0.88
N SER A 241 -6.40 -12.19 0.10
CA SER A 241 -6.84 -12.99 1.24
C SER A 241 -8.34 -12.89 1.49
N ASP A 242 -8.85 -13.80 2.31
CA ASP A 242 -10.19 -13.71 2.87
C ASP A 242 -10.11 -12.98 4.22
N VAL A 243 -10.81 -11.85 4.30
CA VAL A 243 -10.93 -11.02 5.50
C VAL A 243 -12.26 -11.36 6.17
N PHE A 244 -12.21 -11.86 7.41
CA PHE A 244 -13.39 -12.48 8.05
C PHE A 244 -14.08 -11.61 9.08
N ILE A 245 -13.35 -10.68 9.71
CA ILE A 245 -13.86 -9.93 10.87
C ILE A 245 -13.92 -8.45 10.53
N GLU A 246 -12.75 -7.82 10.42
CA GLU A 246 -12.66 -6.37 10.23
C GLU A 246 -12.01 -6.05 8.89
N THR A 247 -12.81 -5.57 7.95
CA THR A 247 -12.36 -5.19 6.60
C THR A 247 -11.84 -3.75 6.54
N SER A 248 -12.13 -2.92 7.53
CA SER A 248 -11.61 -1.54 7.57
C SER A 248 -10.15 -1.45 8.05
N LYS A 249 -9.64 -2.52 8.70
CA LYS A 249 -8.28 -2.60 9.27
C LYS A 249 -7.34 -3.45 8.44
N THR A 250 -7.39 -3.29 7.12
CA THR A 250 -6.45 -3.92 6.19
C THR A 250 -5.60 -2.85 5.49
N VAL A 251 -4.46 -3.27 4.94
CA VAL A 251 -3.54 -2.38 4.16
C VAL A 251 -4.16 -1.88 2.85
N ASP A 252 -5.31 -2.40 2.47
CA ASP A 252 -6.04 -2.14 1.23
C ASP A 252 -7.54 -1.87 1.45
N SER A 253 -7.92 -1.44 2.65
CA SER A 253 -9.33 -1.18 2.99
C SER A 253 -9.98 -0.09 2.14
N TYR A 254 -9.17 0.69 1.39
CA TYR A 254 -9.63 1.64 0.37
C TYR A 254 -10.50 0.99 -0.72
N ILE A 255 -10.37 -0.32 -0.98
CA ILE A 255 -11.23 -1.06 -1.93
C ILE A 255 -12.72 -0.85 -1.60
N LEU A 256 -13.07 -0.77 -0.32
CA LEU A 256 -14.45 -0.59 0.12
C LEU A 256 -15.01 0.77 -0.31
N ASP A 257 -14.16 1.79 -0.41
CA ASP A 257 -14.53 3.10 -0.96
C ASP A 257 -14.65 3.02 -2.49
N LEU A 258 -13.74 2.28 -3.16
CA LEU A 258 -13.81 2.05 -4.60
C LEU A 258 -15.14 1.42 -5.03
N ASP A 259 -15.65 0.47 -4.25
CA ASP A 259 -16.98 -0.12 -4.44
C ASP A 259 -18.10 0.93 -4.40
N VAL A 260 -18.00 1.91 -3.50
CA VAL A 260 -18.98 3.00 -3.41
C VAL A 260 -18.90 3.93 -4.62
N ILE A 261 -17.70 4.18 -5.15
CA ILE A 261 -17.51 4.98 -6.37
C ILE A 261 -18.08 4.24 -7.60
N ALA A 262 -17.91 2.92 -7.64
CA ALA A 262 -18.45 2.05 -8.65
C ALA A 262 -19.97 1.92 -8.65
N LYS A 263 -20.61 2.04 -7.47
CA LYS A 263 -22.07 2.05 -7.36
C LYS A 263 -22.67 3.23 -8.14
N PRO A 264 -23.84 3.04 -8.75
CA PRO A 264 -24.52 4.10 -9.50
C PRO A 264 -25.14 5.12 -8.54
N HIS A 265 -24.80 6.41 -8.71
CA HIS A 265 -25.44 7.53 -8.01
C HIS A 265 -25.99 8.55 -9.00
N GLY A 266 -26.98 9.35 -8.58
CA GLY A 266 -27.59 10.39 -9.40
C GLY A 266 -28.71 9.94 -10.33
N ASN A 267 -29.23 10.89 -11.12
CA ASN A 267 -30.28 10.66 -12.11
C ASN A 267 -30.01 11.51 -13.38
N PRO A 268 -29.55 10.91 -14.50
CA PRO A 268 -29.35 9.47 -14.70
C PRO A 268 -28.20 8.91 -13.84
N PRO A 269 -28.25 7.62 -13.46
CA PRO A 269 -27.21 7.05 -12.60
C PRO A 269 -25.85 6.97 -13.29
N ARG A 270 -24.78 7.34 -12.57
CA ARG A 270 -23.39 7.31 -13.05
C ARG A 270 -22.49 6.52 -12.11
N SER A 271 -21.58 5.74 -12.70
CA SER A 271 -20.54 4.96 -12.04
C SER A 271 -19.16 5.39 -12.55
N ARG A 272 -18.11 5.22 -11.74
CA ARG A 272 -16.72 5.43 -12.16
C ARG A 272 -15.83 4.30 -11.66
N ARG A 273 -14.83 3.90 -12.46
CA ARG A 273 -13.85 2.84 -12.19
C ARG A 273 -12.49 3.23 -12.79
N GLY A 274 -11.47 2.41 -12.57
CA GLY A 274 -10.24 2.42 -13.37
C GLY A 274 -9.30 3.61 -13.20
N PHE A 275 -9.41 4.34 -12.08
CA PHE A 275 -8.51 5.42 -11.71
C PHE A 275 -7.40 4.91 -10.79
N PRO A 276 -6.24 5.59 -10.75
CA PRO A 276 -5.15 5.25 -9.84
C PRO A 276 -5.50 5.60 -8.39
N VAL A 277 -4.81 4.95 -7.47
CA VAL A 277 -4.90 5.10 -6.01
C VAL A 277 -3.54 5.55 -5.47
N MET A 278 -3.56 6.51 -4.55
CA MET A 278 -2.39 6.91 -3.79
C MET A 278 -2.71 6.80 -2.30
N ILE A 279 -1.91 5.99 -1.59
CA ILE A 279 -1.97 5.94 -0.14
C ILE A 279 -1.15 7.11 0.38
N THR A 280 -1.83 8.17 0.79
CA THR A 280 -1.21 9.41 1.30
C THR A 280 -0.85 9.31 2.77
N GLU A 281 -1.48 8.40 3.51
CA GLU A 281 -1.06 7.98 4.85
C GLU A 281 -1.38 6.51 5.09
N THR A 282 -0.49 5.82 5.78
CA THR A 282 -0.74 4.50 6.38
C THR A 282 0.26 4.31 7.51
N ALA A 283 -0.01 3.43 8.47
CA ALA A 283 0.99 3.19 9.51
C ALA A 283 0.98 1.79 10.10
N TYR A 284 2.20 1.28 10.22
CA TYR A 284 2.61 0.41 11.30
C TYR A 284 3.62 1.14 12.19
N GLY A 285 3.35 1.17 13.50
CA GLY A 285 4.15 1.89 14.48
C GLY A 285 4.35 1.09 15.76
N GLU A 286 4.75 1.74 16.84
CA GLU A 286 4.85 1.12 18.16
C GLU A 286 3.53 1.18 18.93
N LYS A 287 3.11 0.02 19.44
CA LYS A 287 1.92 -0.21 20.27
C LYS A 287 0.62 0.19 19.56
N LEU A 288 0.55 0.05 18.24
CA LEU A 288 -0.70 0.15 17.48
C LEU A 288 -1.49 -1.15 17.59
N GLY A 289 -2.81 -1.07 17.47
CA GLY A 289 -3.72 -2.20 17.55
C GLY A 289 -4.64 -2.20 18.77
N ILE A 290 -5.81 -2.78 18.56
CA ILE A 290 -6.85 -3.02 19.56
C ILE A 290 -7.07 -4.52 19.74
N SER A 291 -7.28 -4.95 20.99
CA SER A 291 -7.14 -6.34 21.43
C SER A 291 -8.20 -7.32 20.91
N TYR A 292 -9.23 -6.88 20.20
CA TYR A 292 -10.35 -7.77 19.85
C TYR A 292 -10.05 -8.74 18.70
N GLU A 293 -8.99 -8.52 17.91
CA GLU A 293 -8.67 -9.35 16.73
C GLU A 293 -7.64 -10.45 17.02
N GLY A 294 -7.15 -10.54 18.26
CA GLY A 294 -6.14 -11.53 18.64
C GLY A 294 -4.72 -11.22 18.13
N TRP A 295 -4.53 -10.14 17.37
CA TRP A 295 -3.20 -9.65 17.00
C TRP A 295 -2.54 -8.91 18.17
N PRO A 296 -1.28 -9.21 18.50
CA PRO A 296 -0.55 -8.44 19.50
C PRO A 296 -0.37 -7.02 18.99
N LYS A 297 -0.38 -6.05 19.91
CA LYS A 297 0.00 -4.69 19.56
C LYS A 297 1.40 -4.67 18.93
N THR A 298 1.56 -3.87 17.89
CA THR A 298 2.84 -3.77 17.18
C THR A 298 3.97 -3.31 18.09
N ASN A 299 5.19 -3.74 17.79
CA ASN A 299 6.42 -3.12 18.27
C ASN A 299 7.23 -2.65 17.05
N ARG A 300 8.32 -1.91 17.27
CA ARG A 300 9.11 -1.33 16.16
C ARG A 300 9.64 -2.36 15.16
N ARG A 301 10.10 -3.52 15.64
CA ARG A 301 10.60 -4.61 14.77
C ARG A 301 9.46 -5.19 13.94
N MET A 302 8.34 -5.52 14.57
CA MET A 302 7.16 -6.04 13.88
C MET A 302 6.61 -5.04 12.86
N ALA A 303 6.60 -3.75 13.20
CA ALA A 303 6.23 -2.71 12.26
C ALA A 303 7.20 -2.60 11.09
N ALA A 304 8.50 -2.79 11.29
CA ALA A 304 9.48 -2.85 10.20
C ALA A 304 9.22 -4.06 9.30
N ASP A 305 9.03 -5.24 9.88
CA ASP A 305 8.70 -6.48 9.14
C ASP A 305 7.44 -6.30 8.30
N TYR A 306 6.41 -5.66 8.86
CA TYR A 306 5.15 -5.41 8.15
C TYR A 306 5.30 -4.37 7.04
N ASN A 307 6.06 -3.29 7.24
CA ASN A 307 6.32 -2.34 6.15
C ASN A 307 7.12 -2.99 5.01
N VAL A 308 8.11 -3.83 5.34
CA VAL A 308 8.88 -4.59 4.33
C VAL A 308 7.99 -5.56 3.55
N ASP A 309 7.10 -6.31 4.22
CA ASP A 309 6.13 -7.19 3.53
C ASP A 309 5.16 -6.38 2.66
N ALA A 310 4.62 -5.27 3.17
CA ALA A 310 3.66 -4.45 2.45
C ALA A 310 4.27 -3.83 1.17
N PHE A 311 5.46 -3.22 1.25
CA PHE A 311 6.17 -2.69 0.07
C PHE A 311 6.71 -3.79 -0.84
N GLY A 312 7.27 -4.85 -0.27
CA GLY A 312 8.04 -5.87 -0.99
C GLY A 312 7.20 -6.96 -1.63
N GLU A 313 5.98 -7.22 -1.11
CA GLU A 313 5.15 -8.36 -1.49
C GLU A 313 3.68 -8.04 -1.78
N ARG A 314 3.19 -6.83 -1.47
CA ARG A 314 1.78 -6.44 -1.62
C ARG A 314 1.60 -5.24 -2.56
N TRP A 315 1.81 -4.02 -2.08
CA TRP A 315 1.37 -2.79 -2.76
C TRP A 315 1.86 -2.65 -4.20
N TYR A 316 3.09 -3.07 -4.52
CA TYR A 316 3.59 -3.01 -5.91
C TYR A 316 2.92 -4.02 -6.86
N LYS A 317 2.30 -5.08 -6.34
CA LYS A 317 1.50 -6.05 -7.12
C LYS A 317 0.06 -5.59 -7.32
N TRP A 318 -0.35 -4.47 -6.72
CA TRP A 318 -1.68 -3.90 -6.89
C TRP A 318 -1.55 -2.68 -7.80
N PRO A 319 -1.72 -2.87 -9.13
CA PRO A 319 -1.29 -1.92 -10.15
C PRO A 319 -2.11 -0.62 -10.18
N GLU A 320 -3.23 -0.56 -9.45
CA GLU A 320 -3.91 0.70 -9.21
C GLU A 320 -3.16 1.61 -8.23
N ILE A 321 -2.31 1.08 -7.34
CA ILE A 321 -1.50 1.88 -6.43
C ILE A 321 -0.30 2.48 -7.16
N ILE A 322 -0.21 3.82 -7.13
CA ILE A 322 0.91 4.55 -7.74
C ILE A 322 1.93 5.08 -6.73
N ALA A 323 1.55 5.24 -5.46
CA ALA A 323 2.45 5.63 -4.38
C ALA A 323 1.88 5.31 -2.99
N VAL A 324 2.78 5.10 -2.02
CA VAL A 324 2.44 4.85 -0.61
C VAL A 324 3.32 5.68 0.31
N HIS A 325 2.69 6.44 1.22
CA HIS A 325 3.36 7.33 2.17
C HIS A 325 3.06 6.88 3.60
N PRO A 326 4.00 6.23 4.28
CA PRO A 326 3.84 5.93 5.70
C PRO A 326 3.80 7.21 6.54
N PHE A 327 2.90 7.23 7.52
CA PHE A 327 2.87 8.22 8.59
C PHE A 327 3.76 7.70 9.73
N ILE A 328 4.87 8.35 10.12
CA ILE A 328 5.38 9.67 9.73
C ILE A 328 6.92 9.67 9.81
N LEU A 329 7.62 10.59 9.11
CA LEU A 329 9.09 10.60 9.10
C LEU A 329 9.65 10.84 10.52
N ALA A 330 9.36 11.98 11.13
CA ALA A 330 9.84 12.34 12.46
C ALA A 330 8.90 13.36 13.10
N ASN A 331 8.40 13.09 14.30
CA ASN A 331 7.56 14.02 15.03
C ASN A 331 7.43 13.65 16.52
N LEU A 332 7.71 14.59 17.42
CA LEU A 332 7.66 14.36 18.87
C LEU A 332 6.26 13.95 19.36
N SER A 333 5.20 14.58 18.84
CA SER A 333 3.81 14.30 19.24
C SER A 333 3.31 12.96 18.73
N TRP A 334 3.89 12.48 17.64
CA TRP A 334 3.49 11.26 16.94
C TRP A 334 4.58 10.19 16.98
N GLU A 335 5.43 10.20 18.02
CA GLU A 335 6.63 9.35 18.08
C GLU A 335 6.33 7.88 17.84
N LYS A 336 5.18 7.37 18.29
CA LYS A 336 4.75 5.97 18.05
C LYS A 336 4.67 5.60 16.57
N PHE A 337 4.40 6.56 15.70
CA PHE A 337 4.33 6.41 14.25
C PHE A 337 5.65 6.79 13.56
N ALA A 338 6.52 7.56 14.23
CA ALA A 338 7.74 8.11 13.65
C ALA A 338 8.70 7.00 13.17
N TRP A 339 9.38 7.25 12.05
CA TRP A 339 10.41 6.39 11.47
C TRP A 339 11.82 6.80 11.91
N VAL A 340 11.97 8.07 12.23
CA VAL A 340 13.18 8.70 12.76
C VAL A 340 12.82 9.36 14.09
N PRO A 341 13.54 9.07 15.19
CA PRO A 341 13.28 9.69 16.48
C PRO A 341 13.54 11.20 16.44
N TRP A 342 12.77 11.97 17.20
CA TRP A 342 12.85 13.44 17.23
C TRP A 342 14.23 14.02 17.62
N TYR A 343 15.08 13.22 18.27
CA TYR A 343 16.42 13.62 18.72
C TYR A 343 17.53 13.27 17.72
N SER A 344 17.21 12.67 16.57
CA SER A 344 18.22 12.36 15.55
C SER A 344 18.87 13.64 15.03
N ASN A 345 20.19 13.62 14.89
CA ASN A 345 20.93 14.64 14.14
C ASN A 345 20.96 14.28 12.65
N SER A 346 21.66 15.08 11.87
CA SER A 346 21.75 14.94 10.41
C SER A 346 23.20 15.04 9.95
N GLU A 347 23.67 14.04 9.20
CA GLU A 347 25.04 13.95 8.70
C GLU A 347 25.05 13.43 7.25
N ASP A 348 26.02 13.85 6.43
CA ASP A 348 26.28 13.26 5.11
C ASP A 348 27.43 12.25 5.28
N THR A 349 27.09 10.99 5.54
CA THR A 349 28.07 9.97 5.96
C THR A 349 28.87 9.39 4.80
N ASN A 350 28.37 9.52 3.56
CA ASN A 350 28.98 8.95 2.36
C ASN A 350 29.49 10.03 1.38
N SER A 351 29.32 11.32 1.70
CA SER A 351 29.71 12.48 0.89
C SER A 351 29.00 12.56 -0.47
N ASP A 352 27.76 12.06 -0.56
CA ASP A 352 26.93 12.13 -1.77
C ASP A 352 26.10 13.43 -1.84
N GLY A 353 26.18 14.29 -0.82
CA GLY A 353 25.47 15.56 -0.73
C GLY A 353 24.05 15.44 -0.19
N ILE A 354 23.60 14.25 0.21
CA ILE A 354 22.31 14.01 0.86
C ILE A 354 22.56 13.68 2.33
N ARG A 355 22.06 14.53 3.24
CA ARG A 355 22.15 14.20 4.66
C ARG A 355 21.18 13.08 5.02
N GLU A 356 21.62 12.21 5.92
CA GLU A 356 20.86 11.13 6.54
C GLU A 356 20.72 11.34 8.06
N PRO A 357 19.70 10.73 8.69
CA PRO A 357 19.54 10.77 10.14
C PRO A 357 20.61 9.94 10.85
N THR A 358 21.16 10.45 11.96
CA THR A 358 22.15 9.71 12.77
C THR A 358 21.56 8.57 13.59
N ASP A 359 20.27 8.65 13.90
CA ASP A 359 19.52 7.64 14.65
C ASP A 359 18.20 7.36 13.94
N VAL A 360 17.80 6.10 13.85
CA VAL A 360 16.57 5.69 13.16
C VAL A 360 15.86 4.55 13.87
N TYR A 361 14.56 4.42 13.64
CA TYR A 361 13.85 3.19 13.97
C TYR A 361 14.02 2.14 12.86
N PRO A 362 13.89 0.82 13.17
CA PRO A 362 14.12 -0.25 12.21
C PRO A 362 13.33 -0.13 10.91
N GLN A 363 12.13 0.47 10.94
CA GLN A 363 11.29 0.66 9.75
C GLN A 363 12.02 1.48 8.66
N TYR A 364 12.77 2.52 9.06
CA TYR A 364 13.50 3.38 8.12
C TYR A 364 14.60 2.61 7.39
N ASP A 365 15.48 1.94 8.15
CA ASP A 365 16.60 1.21 7.56
C ASP A 365 16.13 0.05 6.69
N ASP A 366 15.21 -0.77 7.17
CA ASP A 366 14.85 -2.00 6.46
C ASP A 366 14.09 -1.71 5.15
N VAL A 367 13.20 -0.73 5.15
CA VAL A 367 12.48 -0.31 3.95
C VAL A 367 13.42 0.37 2.96
N ARG A 368 14.40 1.16 3.44
CA ARG A 368 15.46 1.70 2.59
C ARG A 368 16.31 0.60 1.96
N GLN A 369 16.70 -0.43 2.73
CA GLN A 369 17.47 -1.56 2.21
C GLN A 369 16.66 -2.36 1.18
N LEU A 370 15.36 -2.58 1.44
CA LEU A 370 14.45 -3.17 0.46
C LEU A 370 14.46 -2.37 -0.85
N ARG A 371 14.26 -1.05 -0.79
CA ARG A 371 14.31 -0.18 -1.98
C ARG A 371 15.63 -0.31 -2.73
N LEU A 372 16.78 -0.25 -2.04
CA LEU A 372 18.10 -0.37 -2.69
C LEU A 372 18.27 -1.70 -3.42
N ASN A 373 17.81 -2.80 -2.83
CA ASN A 373 17.84 -4.11 -3.47
C ASN A 373 16.98 -4.11 -4.74
N LEU A 374 15.77 -3.56 -4.66
CA LEU A 374 14.86 -3.46 -5.81
C LEU A 374 15.42 -2.56 -6.92
N GLU A 375 16.09 -1.46 -6.59
CA GLU A 375 16.82 -0.64 -7.58
C GLU A 375 17.94 -1.44 -8.25
N GLY A 376 18.69 -2.24 -7.48
CA GLY A 376 19.70 -3.17 -8.00
C GLY A 376 19.12 -4.26 -8.91
N GLU A 377 17.84 -4.60 -8.74
CA GLU A 377 17.06 -5.52 -9.57
C GLU A 377 16.39 -4.83 -10.77
N GLY A 378 16.58 -3.51 -10.95
CA GLY A 378 16.07 -2.77 -12.10
C GLY A 378 14.73 -2.07 -11.89
N MET A 379 14.30 -1.84 -10.64
CA MET A 379 13.15 -0.99 -10.34
C MET A 379 13.32 0.40 -10.98
N VAL A 380 12.30 0.86 -11.70
CA VAL A 380 12.30 2.18 -12.33
C VAL A 380 11.91 3.27 -11.32
N PRO A 381 12.48 4.49 -11.42
CA PRO A 381 12.07 5.62 -10.60
C PRO A 381 10.58 5.96 -10.75
N ALA A 382 10.05 6.74 -9.81
CA ALA A 382 8.69 7.25 -9.92
C ALA A 382 8.55 8.12 -11.19
N GLN A 383 7.35 8.13 -11.75
CA GLN A 383 7.06 8.93 -12.93
C GLN A 383 7.12 10.41 -12.56
N LEU A 384 8.06 11.14 -13.18
CA LEU A 384 8.26 12.56 -12.91
C LEU A 384 7.39 13.47 -13.77
N THR A 385 6.91 13.00 -14.93
CA THR A 385 6.20 13.81 -15.94
C THR A 385 4.97 13.07 -16.48
N PRO A 386 3.92 13.76 -16.94
CA PRO A 386 2.76 13.10 -17.52
C PRO A 386 3.13 12.34 -18.80
N TYR A 387 2.47 11.20 -19.03
CA TYR A 387 2.54 10.52 -20.32
C TYR A 387 1.80 11.34 -21.39
N ARG A 388 2.45 11.59 -22.53
CA ARG A 388 1.95 12.45 -23.62
C ARG A 388 1.55 11.68 -24.88
N GLY A 389 1.78 10.38 -24.91
CA GLY A 389 1.49 9.58 -26.09
C GLY A 389 0.02 9.20 -26.20
N PRO A 390 -0.35 8.54 -27.32
CA PRO A 390 -1.67 7.97 -27.51
C PRO A 390 -2.03 6.98 -26.42
N LYS A 391 -3.29 7.01 -25.99
CA LYS A 391 -3.80 6.19 -24.87
C LYS A 391 -5.22 5.70 -25.13
N GLY A 392 -5.58 4.55 -24.56
CA GLY A 392 -6.91 3.96 -24.64
C GLY A 392 -7.41 3.46 -23.30
N THR A 393 -8.54 2.75 -23.31
CA THR A 393 -9.17 2.16 -22.12
C THR A 393 -9.41 0.68 -22.33
N VAL A 394 -9.22 -0.12 -21.28
CA VAL A 394 -9.67 -1.51 -21.22
C VAL A 394 -10.85 -1.61 -20.27
N LYS A 395 -11.87 -2.39 -20.63
CA LYS A 395 -12.99 -2.68 -19.72
C LYS A 395 -13.48 -4.10 -19.87
N GLY A 396 -14.08 -4.63 -18.81
CA GLY A 396 -14.78 -5.90 -18.88
C GLY A 396 -15.34 -6.35 -17.55
N SER A 397 -15.68 -7.63 -17.50
CA SER A 397 -16.13 -8.31 -16.29
C SER A 397 -15.40 -9.62 -16.07
N ILE A 398 -15.34 -10.01 -14.81
CA ILE A 398 -14.76 -11.26 -14.34
C ILE A 398 -15.85 -12.03 -13.61
N ASN A 399 -16.17 -13.22 -14.12
CA ASN A 399 -17.18 -14.09 -13.53
C ASN A 399 -16.60 -15.47 -13.21
N ARG A 400 -17.30 -16.19 -12.34
CA ARG A 400 -17.03 -17.59 -12.06
C ARG A 400 -17.53 -18.48 -13.19
N VAL A 401 -16.72 -19.45 -13.60
CA VAL A 401 -17.13 -20.44 -14.62
C VAL A 401 -18.29 -21.33 -14.13
N ASP A 402 -18.30 -21.70 -12.86
CA ASP A 402 -19.23 -22.69 -12.31
C ASP A 402 -20.60 -22.12 -11.94
N THR A 403 -20.65 -20.89 -11.42
CA THR A 403 -21.91 -20.25 -10.98
C THR A 403 -22.36 -19.09 -11.86
N GLY A 404 -21.44 -18.47 -12.63
CA GLY A 404 -21.69 -17.21 -13.33
C GLY A 404 -21.68 -15.97 -12.43
N ASP A 405 -21.43 -16.13 -11.12
CA ASP A 405 -21.35 -15.00 -10.18
C ASP A 405 -20.13 -14.12 -10.47
N PRO A 406 -20.18 -12.82 -10.16
CA PRO A 406 -19.03 -11.95 -10.28
C PRO A 406 -17.87 -12.35 -9.36
N VAL A 407 -16.64 -12.12 -9.80
CA VAL A 407 -15.42 -12.27 -8.99
C VAL A 407 -14.89 -10.88 -8.62
N PRO A 408 -15.16 -10.42 -7.38
CA PRO A 408 -14.63 -9.15 -6.90
C PRO A 408 -13.16 -9.26 -6.49
N TYR A 409 -12.50 -8.11 -6.51
CA TYR A 409 -11.14 -7.88 -6.01
C TYR A 409 -10.08 -8.78 -6.65
N ALA A 410 -10.30 -9.14 -7.92
CA ALA A 410 -9.29 -9.78 -8.75
C ALA A 410 -8.37 -8.72 -9.34
N THR A 411 -7.07 -8.95 -9.23
CA THR A 411 -6.03 -8.06 -9.72
C THR A 411 -5.85 -8.27 -11.22
N LEU A 412 -5.98 -7.21 -12.01
CA LEU A 412 -5.70 -7.20 -13.44
C LEU A 412 -4.43 -6.42 -13.72
N PHE A 413 -3.54 -6.98 -14.51
CA PHE A 413 -2.28 -6.33 -14.87
C PHE A 413 -1.85 -6.66 -16.30
N THR A 414 -1.12 -5.73 -16.90
CA THR A 414 -0.49 -5.87 -18.21
C THR A 414 1.01 -6.05 -18.06
N ASP A 415 1.58 -6.96 -18.86
CA ASP A 415 3.02 -7.15 -19.09
C ASP A 415 3.92 -6.76 -17.91
N GLY A 416 3.75 -7.46 -16.78
CA GLY A 416 4.60 -7.28 -15.60
C GLY A 416 4.25 -6.07 -14.71
N TYR A 417 2.96 -5.73 -14.60
CA TYR A 417 2.38 -4.68 -13.73
C TYR A 417 2.65 -3.24 -14.19
N GLU A 418 2.88 -3.01 -15.49
CA GLU A 418 3.05 -1.65 -15.98
C GLU A 418 1.74 -0.83 -15.85
N PHE A 419 0.62 -1.46 -16.18
CA PHE A 419 -0.73 -0.91 -16.01
C PHE A 419 -1.67 -2.00 -15.51
N GLY A 420 -2.71 -1.60 -14.81
CA GLY A 420 -3.69 -2.53 -14.27
C GLY A 420 -4.70 -1.85 -13.38
N ASN A 421 -5.60 -2.65 -12.83
CA ASN A 421 -6.54 -2.22 -11.81
C ASN A 421 -7.10 -3.44 -11.07
N VAL A 422 -8.12 -3.23 -10.26
CA VAL A 422 -8.81 -4.27 -9.49
C VAL A 422 -10.27 -4.36 -9.92
N SER A 423 -10.83 -5.58 -9.99
CA SER A 423 -12.29 -5.71 -10.13
C SER A 423 -12.99 -5.37 -8.83
N LEU A 424 -14.20 -4.83 -8.91
CA LEU A 424 -14.93 -4.38 -7.72
C LEU A 424 -16.11 -5.32 -7.42
N TYR A 425 -17.01 -4.93 -6.52
CA TYR A 425 -18.09 -5.79 -5.99
C TYR A 425 -18.93 -6.55 -7.04
N ASP A 426 -19.08 -6.01 -8.25
CA ASP A 426 -19.87 -6.59 -9.35
C ASP A 426 -19.01 -7.32 -10.39
N GLY A 427 -17.72 -7.55 -10.10
CA GLY A 427 -16.77 -8.19 -11.01
C GLY A 427 -16.38 -7.33 -12.20
N GLY A 428 -16.92 -6.11 -12.30
CA GLY A 428 -16.59 -5.15 -13.34
C GLY A 428 -15.27 -4.45 -13.07
N TYR A 429 -14.51 -4.18 -14.13
CA TYR A 429 -13.25 -3.45 -14.06
C TYR A 429 -13.08 -2.52 -15.26
N GLU A 430 -12.30 -1.46 -15.06
CA GLU A 430 -11.81 -0.56 -16.11
C GLU A 430 -10.34 -0.26 -15.84
N ILE A 431 -9.57 -0.03 -16.90
CA ILE A 431 -8.18 0.43 -16.84
C ILE A 431 -8.09 1.59 -17.83
N HIS A 432 -7.95 2.81 -17.31
CA HIS A 432 -7.82 4.02 -18.14
C HIS A 432 -6.36 4.33 -18.43
N ASP A 433 -6.16 5.22 -19.41
CA ASP A 433 -4.85 5.79 -19.75
C ASP A 433 -3.75 4.77 -20.08
N VAL A 434 -4.15 3.62 -20.63
CA VAL A 434 -3.21 2.59 -21.11
C VAL A 434 -2.58 3.09 -22.42
N PRO A 435 -1.24 3.19 -22.54
CA PRO A 435 -0.59 3.55 -23.79
C PRO A 435 -1.02 2.67 -24.97
N ALA A 436 -1.08 3.23 -26.17
CA ALA A 436 -1.38 2.46 -27.37
C ALA A 436 -0.28 1.42 -27.64
N GLY A 437 -0.67 0.17 -27.86
CA GLY A 437 0.25 -0.95 -27.96
C GLY A 437 -0.48 -2.30 -27.90
N THR A 438 0.27 -3.39 -28.02
CA THR A 438 -0.26 -4.75 -27.82
C THR A 438 0.31 -5.29 -26.53
N TYR A 439 -0.57 -5.76 -25.65
CA TYR A 439 -0.22 -6.22 -24.30
C TYR A 439 -0.81 -7.61 -24.02
N THR A 440 -0.23 -8.33 -23.07
CA THR A 440 -0.90 -9.45 -22.41
C THR A 440 -1.59 -8.94 -21.15
N LEU A 441 -2.92 -9.01 -21.13
CA LEU A 441 -3.71 -8.73 -19.93
C LEU A 441 -3.92 -10.03 -19.14
N SER A 442 -3.42 -10.04 -17.92
CA SER A 442 -3.53 -11.15 -16.96
C SER A 442 -4.46 -10.78 -15.82
N VAL A 443 -5.10 -11.79 -15.24
CA VAL A 443 -5.98 -11.66 -14.08
C VAL A 443 -5.66 -12.74 -13.05
N GLU A 444 -5.58 -12.33 -11.80
CA GLU A 444 -5.28 -13.20 -10.66
C GLU A 444 -6.20 -12.91 -9.47
N LYS A 445 -6.58 -13.98 -8.78
CA LYS A 445 -7.31 -13.91 -7.52
C LYS A 445 -7.01 -15.19 -6.73
N ASN A 446 -6.67 -15.06 -5.45
CA ASN A 446 -6.48 -16.22 -4.59
C ASN A 446 -7.74 -17.13 -4.59
N GLY A 447 -7.53 -18.43 -4.70
CA GLY A 447 -8.59 -19.44 -4.82
C GLY A 447 -9.13 -19.64 -6.25
N TYR A 448 -8.55 -18.98 -7.25
CA TYR A 448 -8.90 -19.12 -8.66
C TYR A 448 -7.70 -19.46 -9.54
N SER A 449 -7.93 -20.13 -10.66
CA SER A 449 -6.91 -20.26 -11.71
C SER A 449 -6.70 -18.90 -12.38
N SER A 450 -5.44 -18.49 -12.58
CA SER A 450 -5.14 -17.29 -13.37
C SER A 450 -5.58 -17.45 -14.82
N ALA A 451 -5.85 -16.32 -15.49
CA ALA A 451 -6.20 -16.29 -16.91
C ALA A 451 -5.47 -15.13 -17.59
N SER A 452 -5.27 -15.22 -18.90
CA SER A 452 -4.62 -14.15 -19.67
C SER A 452 -5.13 -14.11 -21.11
N THR A 453 -5.13 -12.91 -21.70
CA THR A 453 -5.49 -12.70 -23.11
C THR A 453 -4.65 -11.59 -23.70
N GLN A 454 -4.32 -11.69 -25.00
CA GLN A 454 -3.72 -10.58 -25.71
C GLN A 454 -4.79 -9.51 -25.98
N ILE A 455 -4.42 -8.25 -25.78
CA ILE A 455 -5.23 -7.07 -26.06
C ILE A 455 -4.43 -6.09 -26.94
N THR A 456 -5.12 -5.29 -27.76
CA THR A 456 -4.49 -4.23 -28.56
C THR A 456 -5.20 -2.92 -28.27
N ILE A 457 -4.44 -1.96 -27.76
CA ILE A 457 -4.91 -0.64 -27.37
C ILE A 457 -4.65 0.32 -28.53
N SER A 458 -5.70 1.06 -28.89
CA SER A 458 -5.66 2.13 -29.89
C SER A 458 -6.08 3.45 -29.26
N ASP A 459 -5.61 4.55 -29.85
CA ASP A 459 -5.86 5.89 -29.32
C ASP A 459 -7.35 6.22 -29.19
N GLY A 460 -7.75 6.63 -27.99
CA GLY A 460 -9.12 6.97 -27.62
C GLY A 460 -10.13 5.81 -27.70
N GLN A 461 -9.69 4.58 -27.99
CA GLN A 461 -10.57 3.42 -28.12
C GLN A 461 -10.75 2.67 -26.81
N ILE A 462 -11.92 2.04 -26.68
CA ILE A 462 -12.23 1.13 -25.58
C ILE A 462 -12.07 -0.31 -26.07
N THR A 463 -11.17 -1.05 -25.44
CA THR A 463 -10.93 -2.48 -25.68
C THR A 463 -11.71 -3.30 -24.65
N ALA A 464 -12.55 -4.21 -25.11
CA ALA A 464 -13.29 -5.11 -24.22
C ALA A 464 -12.51 -6.42 -23.98
N ALA A 465 -12.36 -6.82 -22.72
CA ALA A 465 -11.76 -8.10 -22.35
C ALA A 465 -12.51 -8.71 -21.16
N ASN A 466 -13.17 -9.84 -21.34
CA ASN A 466 -13.90 -10.51 -20.26
C ASN A 466 -13.17 -11.79 -19.85
N PHE A 467 -13.21 -12.11 -18.57
CA PHE A 467 -12.61 -13.32 -18.02
C PHE A 467 -13.64 -14.19 -17.33
N ASN A 468 -13.46 -15.50 -17.43
CA ASN A 468 -14.19 -16.47 -16.64
C ASN A 468 -13.17 -17.33 -15.90
N LEU A 469 -13.17 -17.27 -14.56
CA LEU A 469 -12.18 -17.94 -13.73
C LEU A 469 -12.73 -19.24 -13.15
N ASN A 470 -11.90 -20.28 -13.16
CA ASN A 470 -12.21 -21.53 -12.48
C ASN A 470 -11.86 -21.39 -11.00
N TYR A 471 -12.84 -21.65 -10.14
CA TYR A 471 -12.62 -21.69 -8.71
C TYR A 471 -11.90 -23.00 -8.33
N LEU A 472 -10.76 -22.87 -7.64
CA LEU A 472 -9.91 -23.99 -7.24
C LEU A 472 -10.16 -24.43 -5.78
N GLY A 473 -11.03 -23.71 -5.05
CA GLY A 473 -11.19 -23.88 -3.61
C GLY A 473 -10.42 -22.81 -2.82
N ARG A 474 -10.74 -22.66 -1.53
CA ARG A 474 -10.07 -21.65 -0.69
C ARG A 474 -8.68 -22.13 -0.31
N VAL A 475 -7.67 -21.35 -0.69
CA VAL A 475 -6.32 -21.48 -0.11
C VAL A 475 -6.21 -20.43 1.00
N SER A 476 -6.69 -20.76 2.20
CA SER A 476 -6.45 -19.89 3.36
C SER A 476 -5.03 -20.13 3.87
N ALA A 477 -4.17 -19.11 3.85
CA ALA A 477 -2.83 -19.18 4.43
C ALA A 477 -2.81 -19.12 5.97
N GLY A 478 -3.98 -19.08 6.65
CA GLY A 478 -4.03 -18.94 8.10
C GLY A 478 -5.23 -19.63 8.74
N ILE A 479 -4.95 -20.60 9.61
CA ILE A 479 -5.81 -20.95 10.74
C ILE A 479 -5.62 -19.83 11.77
N TYR A 480 -6.67 -19.07 12.10
CA TYR A 480 -6.61 -18.06 13.17
C TYR A 480 -7.14 -18.66 14.48
N PHE A 481 -6.31 -18.59 15.52
CA PHE A 481 -6.69 -18.95 16.89
C PHE A 481 -7.37 -17.74 17.55
N VAL A 482 -8.65 -17.88 17.90
CA VAL A 482 -9.33 -16.93 18.80
C VAL A 482 -9.10 -17.42 20.23
N ASP A 483 -8.28 -16.70 21.00
CA ASP A 483 -8.21 -16.91 22.44
C ASP A 483 -9.46 -16.30 23.09
N THR A 484 -10.45 -17.14 23.42
CA THR A 484 -11.57 -16.68 24.23
C THR A 484 -11.08 -16.48 25.66
N PHE A 485 -10.91 -15.22 26.07
CA PHE A 485 -10.82 -14.84 27.48
C PHE A 485 -12.09 -15.29 28.21
N ALA A 486 -12.04 -16.47 28.84
CA ALA A 486 -12.91 -16.76 29.96
C ALA A 486 -12.28 -16.10 31.19
N GLY A 487 -12.98 -15.10 31.74
CA GLY A 487 -12.61 -14.46 33.01
C GLY A 487 -12.26 -15.51 34.05
N HIS A 488 -11.09 -15.37 34.66
CA HIS A 488 -10.69 -16.26 35.73
C HIS A 488 -11.54 -16.00 36.97
N SER A 489 -12.29 -17.01 37.40
CA SER A 489 -12.39 -17.31 38.83
C SER A 489 -12.50 -18.82 39.03
N GLY A 490 -11.42 -19.43 39.55
CA GLY A 490 -11.43 -20.81 40.06
C GLY A 490 -10.62 -21.80 39.21
N GLY A 491 -9.56 -22.35 39.80
CA GLY A 491 -8.57 -23.18 39.11
C GLY A 491 -9.07 -24.55 38.65
N SER A 492 -8.58 -24.96 37.48
CA SER A 492 -7.87 -26.22 37.23
C SER A 492 -7.66 -26.36 35.72
N CYS A 493 -6.39 -26.31 35.30
CA CYS A 493 -6.00 -26.47 33.90
C CYS A 493 -6.35 -27.90 33.44
N HIS A 494 -7.32 -28.04 32.55
CA HIS A 494 -7.56 -29.29 31.82
C HIS A 494 -7.02 -29.11 30.40
N SER A 495 -6.02 -29.92 30.05
CA SER A 495 -5.52 -30.01 28.68
C SER A 495 -6.61 -30.55 27.76
N ARG A 496 -6.97 -29.80 26.73
CA ARG A 496 -7.70 -30.32 25.57
C ARG A 496 -6.68 -30.57 24.45
N ALA A 497 -6.65 -31.79 23.94
CA ALA A 497 -5.84 -32.14 22.78
C ALA A 497 -6.57 -31.70 21.49
N TRP A 498 -5.87 -30.95 20.66
CA TRP A 498 -6.33 -30.52 19.33
C TRP A 498 -5.82 -31.49 18.26
N ARG A 499 -6.55 -31.62 17.15
CA ARG A 499 -6.18 -32.52 16.04
C ARG A 499 -6.03 -31.72 14.75
N LEU A 500 -4.91 -31.88 14.05
CA LEU A 500 -4.69 -31.27 12.73
C LEU A 500 -5.35 -32.12 11.64
N PHE A 501 -5.80 -31.49 10.56
CA PHE A 501 -6.19 -32.18 9.33
C PHE A 501 -5.37 -31.65 8.16
N ASP A 502 -5.05 -32.51 7.19
CA ASP A 502 -4.41 -32.13 5.94
C ASP A 502 -5.46 -31.72 4.86
N PRO A 503 -5.03 -31.22 3.68
CA PRO A 503 -5.93 -30.75 2.62
C PRO A 503 -6.91 -31.82 2.10
N ASP A 504 -6.58 -33.10 2.29
CA ASP A 504 -7.40 -34.26 1.89
C ASP A 504 -8.32 -34.74 3.03
N GLY A 505 -8.31 -34.06 4.18
CA GLY A 505 -9.15 -34.36 5.34
C GLY A 505 -8.60 -35.47 6.24
N HIS A 506 -7.33 -35.85 6.11
CA HIS A 506 -6.69 -36.81 6.99
C HIS A 506 -6.12 -36.15 8.23
N GLN A 507 -6.34 -36.79 9.37
CA GLN A 507 -5.92 -36.28 10.67
C GLN A 507 -4.43 -36.55 10.92
N ARG A 508 -3.65 -35.51 11.24
CA ARG A 508 -2.21 -35.61 11.59
C ARG A 508 -1.97 -35.69 13.09
#